data_AF-A0A3E4VC68-F1
#
_entry.id   AF-A0A3E4VC68-F1
#
_cell.length_a   1.000
_cell.length_b   1.000
_cell.length_c   1.000
_cell.angle_alpha   90.00
_cell.angle_beta   90.00
_cell.angle_gamma   90.00
#
_symmetry.space_group_name_H-M   'P 1'
#
loop_
_entity.id
_entity.type
_entity.pdbx_description
1 polymer ?
#
loop_
_entity_poly.entity_id
_entity_poly.type
_entity_poly.pdbx_seq_one_letter_code
_entity_poly.pdbx_strand_id
1 'polypeptide(L)'
;MDITTIVVAASIPSAFTGFCFWLIEQNIQKRAEKEKAEREERQKAVDEREQIREKNELCIINSVNAAIALGEATARAVQRIPDAHCNGDMHAALDYAQKVKHEQKNFLNEQALKHIIEEGEQAS
;
A
#
# COMPACT_ATOMS: atom_id res chain seq x y z
N MET A 1 -50.78 51.85 10.78
CA MET A 1 -49.81 50.90 11.37
C MET A 1 -48.44 51.33 10.92
N ASP A 2 -47.53 51.57 11.87
CA ASP A 2 -46.21 52.09 11.59
C ASP A 2 -45.34 51.02 10.91
N ILE A 3 -44.66 51.38 9.82
CA ILE A 3 -43.83 50.48 9.01
C ILE A 3 -42.73 49.82 9.86
N THR A 4 -42.22 50.56 10.85
CA THR A 4 -41.26 50.08 11.85
C THR A 4 -41.81 48.93 12.69
N THR A 5 -43.08 48.94 13.06
CA THR A 5 -43.71 47.86 13.84
C THR A 5 -43.84 46.59 13.01
N ILE A 6 -44.16 46.71 11.72
CA ILE A 6 -44.27 45.57 10.79
C ILE A 6 -42.89 44.95 10.54
N VAL A 7 -41.86 45.79 10.35
CA VAL A 7 -40.48 45.34 10.16
C VAL A 7 -39.94 44.62 11.40
N VAL A 8 -40.21 45.14 12.61
CA VAL A 8 -39.80 44.49 13.86
C VAL A 8 -40.58 43.21 14.11
N ALA A 9 -41.89 43.20 13.81
CA ALA A 9 -42.71 42.00 13.95
C ALA A 9 -42.29 40.87 12.97
N ALA A 10 -41.81 41.22 11.78
CA ALA A 10 -41.32 40.26 10.79
C ALA A 10 -39.86 39.82 11.01
N SER A 11 -39.02 40.67 11.60
CA SER A 11 -37.59 40.37 11.79
C SER A 11 -37.31 39.38 12.92
N ILE A 12 -38.09 39.43 14.01
CA ILE A 12 -37.90 38.54 15.17
C ILE A 12 -38.16 37.06 14.82
N PRO A 13 -39.29 36.69 14.16
CA PRO A 13 -39.53 35.31 13.74
C PRO A 13 -38.52 34.82 12.69
N SER A 14 -38.05 35.70 11.81
CA SER A 14 -37.07 35.39 10.76
C SER A 14 -35.68 35.10 11.34
N ALA A 15 -35.24 35.89 12.31
CA ALA A 15 -33.98 35.64 13.02
C ALA A 15 -34.03 34.33 13.82
N PHE A 16 -35.17 34.03 14.46
CA PHE A 16 -35.35 32.79 15.20
C PHE A 16 -35.32 31.55 14.28
N THR A 17 -36.01 31.60 13.14
CA THR A 17 -35.99 30.50 12.16
C THR A 17 -34.59 30.30 11.57
N GLY A 18 -33.87 31.37 11.20
CA GLY A 18 -32.48 31.27 10.76
C GLY A 18 -31.55 30.67 11.82
N PHE A 19 -31.72 31.04 13.09
CA PHE A 19 -30.96 30.46 14.20
C PHE A 19 -31.25 28.97 14.40
N CYS A 20 -32.53 28.56 14.32
CA CYS A 20 -32.90 27.15 14.39
C CYS A 20 -32.29 26.33 13.24
N PHE A 21 -32.30 26.85 12.01
CA PHE A 21 -31.66 26.19 10.87
C PHE A 21 -30.14 26.10 11.03
N TRP A 22 -29.48 27.15 11.51
CA TRP A 22 -28.04 27.14 11.78
C TRP A 22 -27.65 26.06 12.80
N LEU A 23 -28.42 25.89 13.87
CA LEU A 23 -28.19 24.80 14.84
C LEU A 23 -28.31 23.41 14.21
N ILE A 24 -29.25 23.22 13.28
CA ILE A 24 -29.45 21.95 12.56
C ILE A 24 -28.28 21.69 11.62
N GLU A 25 -27.89 22.68 10.81
CA GLU A 25 -26.78 22.58 9.87
C GLU A 25 -25.46 22.29 10.59
N GLN A 26 -25.20 22.99 11.70
CA GLN A 26 -24.02 22.76 12.52
C GLN A 26 -23.97 21.31 13.06
N ASN A 27 -25.12 20.75 13.42
CA ASN A 27 -25.19 19.37 13.91
C ASN A 27 -24.99 18.34 12.79
N ILE A 28 -25.47 18.63 11.58
CA ILE A 28 -25.25 17.82 10.37
C ILE A 28 -23.78 17.85 9.97
N GLN A 29 -23.16 19.03 9.92
CA GLN A 29 -21.73 19.19 9.62
C GLN A 29 -20.85 18.42 10.61
N LYS A 30 -21.12 18.51 11.91
CA LYS A 30 -20.39 17.73 12.94
C LYS A 30 -20.47 16.22 12.70
N ARG A 31 -21.62 15.71 12.26
CA ARG A 31 -21.79 14.28 11.94
C ARG A 31 -21.03 13.90 10.68
N ALA A 32 -21.10 14.73 9.64
CA ALA A 32 -20.39 14.51 8.38
C ALA A 32 -18.87 14.54 8.57
N GLU A 33 -18.35 15.49 9.35
CA GLU A 33 -16.93 15.58 9.71
C GLU A 33 -16.47 14.35 10.49
N LYS A 34 -17.27 13.90 11.47
CA LYS A 34 -16.97 12.70 12.25
C LYS A 34 -16.94 11.44 11.38
N GLU A 35 -17.90 11.29 10.47
CA GLU A 35 -17.94 10.15 9.55
C GLU A 35 -16.76 10.19 8.57
N LYS A 36 -16.41 11.38 8.06
CA LYS A 36 -15.24 11.55 7.19
C LYS A 36 -13.94 11.21 7.92
N ALA A 37 -13.77 11.69 9.15
CA ALA A 37 -12.62 11.37 9.99
C ALA A 37 -12.51 9.85 10.26
N GLU A 38 -13.63 9.20 10.57
CA GLU A 38 -13.66 7.74 10.79
C GLU A 38 -13.31 6.97 9.51
N ARG A 39 -13.78 7.40 8.34
CA ARG A 39 -13.41 6.81 7.05
C ARG A 39 -11.92 7.00 6.76
N GLU A 40 -11.38 8.19 7.01
CA GLU A 40 -9.95 8.48 6.83
C GLU A 40 -9.08 7.65 7.78
N GLU A 41 -9.47 7.49 9.04
CA GLU A 41 -8.75 6.62 9.99
C GLU A 41 -8.79 5.15 9.56
N ARG A 42 -9.95 4.66 9.12
CA ARG A 42 -10.08 3.30 8.58
C ARG A 42 -9.22 3.11 7.34
N GLN A 43 -9.20 4.09 6.43
CA GLN A 43 -8.38 4.03 5.23
C GLN A 43 -6.89 4.01 5.59
N LYS A 44 -6.43 4.91 6.46
CA LYS A 44 -5.04 4.93 6.95
C LYS A 44 -4.61 3.61 7.58
N ALA A 45 -5.49 2.99 8.38
CA ALA A 45 -5.21 1.70 8.99
C ALA A 45 -5.11 0.55 7.97
N VAL A 46 -5.86 0.63 6.86
CA VAL A 46 -5.75 -0.32 5.75
C VAL A 46 -4.45 -0.08 4.99
N ASP A 47 -4.16 1.17 4.61
CA ASP A 47 -2.95 1.53 3.87
C ASP A 47 -1.68 1.16 4.64
N GLU A 48 -1.64 1.38 5.96
CA GLU A 48 -0.52 0.98 6.81
C GLU A 48 -0.35 -0.54 6.84
N ARG A 49 -1.46 -1.29 6.92
CA ARG A 49 -1.43 -2.76 6.87
C ARG A 49 -0.93 -3.28 5.53
N GLU A 50 -1.33 -2.64 4.44
CA GLU A 50 -0.86 -2.99 3.09
C GLU A 50 0.64 -2.71 2.94
N GLN A 51 1.11 -1.54 3.36
CA GLN A 51 2.54 -1.22 3.34
C GLN A 51 3.40 -2.19 4.17
N ILE A 52 2.88 -2.63 5.33
CA ILE A 52 3.58 -3.64 6.15
C ILE A 52 3.64 -4.99 5.42
N ARG A 53 2.56 -5.38 4.74
CA ARG A 53 2.52 -6.62 3.95
C ARG A 53 3.51 -6.57 2.80
N GLU A 54 3.53 -5.49 2.03
CA GLU A 54 4.47 -5.28 0.93
C GLU A 54 5.94 -5.37 1.41
N LYS A 55 6.26 -4.69 2.51
CA LYS A 55 7.61 -4.75 3.10
C LYS A 55 7.97 -6.16 3.58
N ASN A 56 7.02 -6.89 4.13
CA ASN A 56 7.23 -8.27 4.58
C ASN A 56 7.51 -9.20 3.38
N GLU A 57 6.69 -9.12 2.33
CA GLU A 57 6.88 -9.89 1.10
C GLU A 57 8.25 -9.60 0.46
N LEU A 58 8.65 -8.33 0.38
CA LEU A 58 9.97 -7.95 -0.11
C LEU A 58 11.11 -8.53 0.76
N CYS A 59 10.93 -8.51 2.09
CA CYS A 59 11.90 -9.12 3.02
C CYS A 59 12.03 -10.63 2.80
N ILE A 60 10.91 -11.34 2.59
CA ILE A 60 10.91 -12.78 2.29
C ILE A 60 11.66 -13.05 0.98
N ILE A 61 11.36 -12.31 -0.08
CA ILE A 61 12.03 -12.47 -1.39
C ILE A 61 13.54 -12.26 -1.25
N ASN A 62 13.96 -11.21 -0.56
CA ASN A 62 15.37 -10.93 -0.31
C ASN A 62 16.05 -12.03 0.52
N SER A 63 15.36 -12.56 1.53
CA SER A 63 15.87 -13.65 2.36
C SER A 63 16.05 -14.94 1.55
N VAL A 64 15.10 -15.28 0.68
CA VAL A 64 15.20 -16.43 -0.23
C VAL A 64 16.35 -16.24 -1.22
N ASN A 65 16.48 -15.06 -1.83
CA ASN A 65 17.58 -14.75 -2.74
C ASN A 65 18.95 -14.87 -2.05
N ALA A 66 19.07 -14.41 -0.81
CA ALA A 66 20.29 -14.57 -0.02
C ALA A 66 20.60 -16.05 0.26
N ALA A 67 19.59 -16.85 0.61
CA ALA A 67 19.75 -18.29 0.84
C ALA A 67 20.17 -19.04 -0.44
N ILE A 68 19.59 -18.69 -1.60
CA ILE A 68 19.98 -19.27 -2.90
C ILE A 68 21.43 -18.91 -3.22
N ALA A 69 21.82 -17.64 -3.06
CA ALA A 69 23.20 -17.21 -3.32
C ALA A 69 24.21 -17.92 -2.39
N LEU A 70 23.86 -18.10 -1.12
CA LEU A 70 24.65 -18.86 -0.17
C LEU A 70 24.74 -20.34 -0.55
N GLY A 71 23.63 -20.94 -0.99
CA GLY A 71 23.56 -22.31 -1.48
C GLY A 71 24.44 -22.53 -2.71
N GLU A 72 24.39 -21.62 -3.68
CA GLU A 72 25.26 -21.64 -4.88
C GLU A 72 26.74 -21.54 -4.49
N ALA A 73 27.09 -20.63 -3.59
CA ALA A 73 28.47 -20.46 -3.13
C ALA A 73 28.97 -21.71 -2.40
N THR A 74 28.14 -22.29 -1.55
CA THR A 74 28.44 -23.54 -0.82
C THR A 74 28.59 -24.71 -1.78
N ALA A 75 27.67 -24.87 -2.73
CA ALA A 75 27.73 -25.93 -3.73
C ALA A 75 29.02 -25.86 -4.56
N ARG A 76 29.38 -24.65 -5.02
CA ARG A 76 30.63 -24.42 -5.75
C ARG A 76 31.88 -24.66 -4.91
N ALA A 77 31.83 -24.37 -3.61
CA ALA A 77 32.94 -24.66 -2.70
C ALA A 77 33.11 -26.17 -2.50
N VAL A 78 32.02 -26.90 -2.28
CA VAL A 78 32.03 -28.37 -2.10
C VAL A 78 32.51 -29.07 -3.37
N GLN A 79 32.11 -28.61 -4.56
CA GLN A 79 32.58 -29.15 -5.85
C GLN A 79 34.10 -29.06 -6.07
N ARG A 80 34.80 -28.19 -5.32
CA ARG A 80 36.27 -28.07 -5.41
C ARG A 80 37.03 -29.04 -4.50
N ILE A 81 36.31 -29.79 -3.65
CA ILE A 81 36.92 -30.73 -2.70
C ILE A 81 37.12 -32.08 -3.41
N PRO A 82 38.36 -32.59 -3.50
CA PRO A 82 38.70 -33.77 -4.32
C PRO A 82 38.05 -35.09 -3.85
N ASP A 83 37.72 -35.21 -2.56
CA ASP A 83 37.11 -36.41 -1.97
C ASP A 83 35.63 -36.23 -1.58
N ALA A 84 34.99 -35.13 -2.00
CA ALA A 84 33.60 -34.87 -1.66
C ALA A 84 32.65 -35.77 -2.47
N HIS A 85 32.11 -36.79 -1.83
CA HIS A 85 31.05 -37.64 -2.38
C HIS A 85 29.67 -37.08 -1.99
N CYS A 86 29.03 -36.36 -2.89
CA CYS A 86 27.66 -35.89 -2.68
C CYS A 86 26.65 -37.01 -3.04
N ASN A 87 25.71 -37.30 -2.13
CA ASN A 87 24.66 -38.30 -2.36
C ASN A 87 23.53 -37.68 -3.22
N GLY A 88 23.79 -37.54 -4.52
CA GLY A 88 22.91 -36.91 -5.51
C GLY A 88 23.70 -36.09 -6.55
N ASP A 89 23.05 -35.70 -7.64
CA ASP A 89 23.67 -34.85 -8.65
C ASP A 89 23.66 -33.37 -8.22
N MET A 90 24.72 -32.99 -7.50
CA MET A 90 24.94 -31.62 -7.03
C MET A 90 25.04 -30.62 -8.21
N HIS A 91 25.47 -31.07 -9.39
CA HIS A 91 25.53 -30.22 -10.58
C HIS A 91 24.13 -29.94 -11.12
N ALA A 92 23.28 -30.96 -11.26
CA ALA A 92 21.90 -30.78 -11.69
C ALA A 92 21.11 -29.88 -10.72
N ALA A 93 21.32 -30.01 -9.41
CA ALA A 93 20.68 -29.15 -8.41
C ALA A 93 21.16 -27.69 -8.51
N LEU A 94 22.45 -27.47 -8.75
CA LEU A 94 23.02 -26.14 -8.94
C LEU A 94 22.51 -25.48 -10.23
N ASP A 95 22.50 -26.20 -11.34
CA ASP A 95 22.01 -25.71 -12.64
C ASP A 95 20.53 -25.32 -12.55
N TYR A 96 19.72 -26.15 -11.87
CA TYR A 96 18.31 -25.83 -11.63
C TYR A 96 18.15 -24.56 -10.79
N ALA A 97 18.89 -24.43 -9.67
CA ALA A 97 18.82 -23.25 -8.82
C ALA A 97 19.22 -21.97 -9.57
N GLN A 98 20.27 -22.03 -10.39
CA GLN A 98 20.71 -20.92 -11.23
C GLN A 98 19.66 -20.53 -12.28
N LYS A 99 19.02 -21.52 -12.91
CA LYS A 99 17.93 -21.29 -13.86
C LYS A 99 16.76 -20.57 -13.20
N VAL A 100 16.25 -21.08 -12.08
CA VAL A 100 15.12 -20.49 -11.34
C VAL A 100 15.44 -19.05 -10.91
N LYS A 101 16.66 -18.81 -10.41
CA LYS A 101 17.14 -17.47 -10.04
C LYS A 101 17.14 -16.49 -11.22
N HIS A 102 17.59 -16.94 -12.40
CA HIS A 102 17.57 -16.11 -13.61
C HIS A 102 16.15 -15.81 -14.08
N GLU A 103 15.25 -16.80 -14.06
CA GLU A 103 13.84 -16.61 -14.40
C GLU A 103 13.17 -15.61 -13.43
N GLN A 104 13.38 -15.76 -12.12
CA GLN A 104 12.87 -14.81 -11.12
C GLN A 104 13.40 -13.39 -11.34
N LYS A 105 14.71 -13.25 -11.63
CA LYS A 105 15.30 -11.93 -11.91
C LYS A 105 14.68 -11.27 -13.14
N ASN A 106 14.49 -12.04 -14.22
CA ASN A 106 13.89 -11.52 -15.44
C ASN A 106 12.43 -11.10 -15.20
N PHE A 107 11.66 -11.92 -14.49
CA PHE A 107 10.28 -11.61 -14.14
C PHE A 107 10.17 -10.29 -13.36
N LEU A 108 11.00 -10.10 -12.31
CA LEU A 108 10.99 -8.87 -11.53
C LEU A 108 11.39 -7.64 -12.37
N ASN A 109 12.37 -7.80 -13.26
CA ASN A 109 12.77 -6.73 -14.18
C ASN A 109 11.65 -6.37 -15.16
N GLU A 110 10.94 -7.36 -15.71
CA GLU A 110 9.80 -7.13 -16.61
C GLU A 110 8.67 -6.39 -15.90
N GLN A 111 8.33 -6.79 -14.68
CA GLN A 111 7.30 -6.11 -13.88
C GLN A 111 7.73 -4.67 -13.55
N ALA A 112 8.99 -4.45 -13.17
CA ALA A 112 9.51 -3.10 -12.92
C ALA A 112 9.45 -2.22 -14.18
N LEU A 113 9.79 -2.75 -15.35
CA LEU A 113 9.69 -2.04 -16.63
C LEU A 113 8.24 -1.69 -16.97
N LYS A 114 7.30 -2.63 -16.81
CA LYS A 114 5.86 -2.39 -17.04
C LYS A 114 5.35 -1.26 -16.13
N HIS A 115 5.69 -1.31 -14.84
CA HIS A 115 5.28 -0.28 -13.90
C HIS A 115 5.81 1.11 -14.28
N ILE A 116 7.06 1.22 -14.70
CA ILE A 116 7.65 2.50 -15.14
C ILE A 116 6.95 3.04 -16.40
N ILE A 117 6.63 2.17 -17.35
CA ILE A 117 5.93 2.56 -18.59
C ILE A 117 4.50 3.02 -18.28
N GLU A 118 3.77 2.29 -17.45
CA GLU A 118 2.40 2.63 -17.04
C GLU A 118 2.35 3.96 -16.27
N GLU A 119 3.30 4.23 -15.37
CA GLU A 119 3.42 5.53 -14.70
C GLU A 119 3.75 6.66 -15.70
N GLY A 120 4.61 6.39 -16.68
CA GLY A 120 4.97 7.35 -17.72
C GLY A 120 3.81 7.72 -18.65
N GLU A 121 2.93 6.77 -18.95
CA GLU A 121 1.72 7.00 -19.75
C GLU A 121 0.64 7.76 -18.97
N GLN A 122 0.52 7.57 -17.65
CA GLN A 122 -0.44 8.30 -16.81
C GLN A 122 -0.02 9.75 -16.52
N ALA A 123 1.27 10.07 -16.69
CA ALA A 123 1.82 11.41 -16.49
C ALA A 123 1.85 12.29 -17.76
N SER A 124 1.49 11.75 -18.94
CA SER A 124 1.42 12.45 -20.23
C SER A 124 0.00 12.82 -20.64
#